data_AF-H9FHG2-F1
#
_entry.id   AF-H9FHG2-F1
#
_cell.length_a   1.000
_cell.length_b   1.000
_cell.length_c   1.000
_cell.angle_alpha   90.00
_cell.angle_beta   90.00
_cell.angle_gamma   90.00
#
_symmetry.space_group_name_H-M   'P 1'
#
loop_
_entity.id
_entity.type
_entity.pdbx_description
1 polymer ?
#
loop_
_entity_poly.entity_id
_entity_poly.type
_entity_poly.pdbx_seq_one_letter_code
_entity_poly.pdbx_strand_id
1 'polypeptide(L)'
;HEYQLESRADSQISSCLCANEAKTYHWNITAVKLGHINFTISTKILDSNEPCGGQKGFVPQKGRSDTLIKPVLVKPEGVLVEKTHSSLLCPKGKVASESVSLDLPVDVVPDSTKAYVTVLGDIMGTALQNLDGLVQMPSGCGEQNMVLFAPIIYVLQYLEKAGLLTEEIRSRAVGFL
;
A
#
# COMPACT_ATOMS: atom_id res chain seq x y z
N HIS A 1 13.39 -20.13 -4.97
CA HIS A 1 13.93 -18.84 -5.46
C HIS A 1 12.79 -17.84 -5.59
N GLU A 2 13.00 -16.56 -5.24
CA GLU A 2 11.92 -15.55 -5.16
C GLU A 2 11.52 -14.96 -6.53
N TYR A 3 12.42 -15.04 -7.50
CA TYR A 3 12.25 -14.63 -8.89
C TYR A 3 13.04 -15.56 -9.81
N GLN A 4 12.70 -15.57 -11.10
CA GLN A 4 13.40 -16.27 -12.16
C GLN A 4 13.91 -15.27 -13.20
N LEU A 5 15.13 -15.50 -13.68
CA LEU A 5 15.76 -14.72 -14.74
C LEU A 5 15.66 -15.53 -16.04
N GLU A 6 15.03 -14.98 -17.07
CA GLU A 6 15.12 -15.56 -18.40
C GLU A 6 16.48 -15.19 -19.00
N SER A 7 17.38 -16.18 -19.06
CA SER A 7 18.66 -16.05 -19.74
C SER A 7 18.41 -15.93 -21.25
N ARG A 8 18.63 -14.74 -21.81
CA ARG A 8 18.79 -14.61 -23.26
C ARG A 8 20.13 -15.25 -23.61
N ALA A 9 20.11 -16.27 -24.47
CA ALA A 9 21.28 -17.11 -24.81
C ALA A 9 22.51 -16.34 -25.37
N ASP A 10 22.38 -15.03 -25.64
CA ASP A 10 23.42 -14.17 -26.24
C ASP A 10 23.68 -12.86 -25.47
N SER A 11 23.36 -12.74 -24.18
CA SER A 11 23.77 -11.53 -23.43
C SER A 11 25.19 -11.68 -22.89
N GLN A 12 26.17 -11.11 -23.60
CA GLN A 12 27.52 -10.93 -23.09
C GLN A 12 27.43 -9.99 -21.86
N ILE A 13 27.46 -10.55 -20.64
CA ILE A 13 27.30 -9.80 -19.37
C ILE A 13 28.56 -8.96 -19.05
N SER A 14 29.64 -9.17 -19.80
CA SER A 14 30.85 -8.36 -19.76
C SER A 14 30.98 -7.54 -21.03
N SER A 15 31.35 -6.28 -20.89
CA SER A 15 31.79 -5.48 -22.03
C SER A 15 32.72 -4.35 -21.59
N CYS A 16 33.47 -3.84 -22.56
CA CYS A 16 34.30 -2.66 -22.45
C CYS A 16 33.52 -1.41 -22.03
N LEU A 17 34.02 -0.61 -21.10
CA LEU A 17 33.40 0.67 -20.73
C LEU A 17 34.48 1.76 -20.69
N CYS A 18 34.37 2.76 -21.56
CA CYS A 18 35.31 3.88 -21.62
C CYS A 18 34.90 5.04 -20.71
N ALA A 19 35.81 5.99 -20.51
CA ALA A 19 35.51 7.21 -19.75
C ALA A 19 34.36 7.99 -20.42
N ASN A 20 33.43 8.49 -19.60
CA ASN A 20 32.19 9.18 -20.03
C ASN A 20 31.24 8.32 -20.88
N GLU A 21 31.41 7.00 -20.89
CA GLU A 21 30.48 6.06 -21.49
C GLU A 21 29.58 5.44 -20.41
N ALA A 22 28.36 5.08 -20.78
CA ALA A 22 27.45 4.31 -19.94
C ALA A 22 26.92 3.12 -20.74
N LYS A 23 26.87 1.95 -20.09
CA LYS A 23 26.28 0.74 -20.67
C LYS A 23 25.12 0.25 -19.83
N THR A 24 24.04 -0.08 -20.52
CA THR A 24 22.79 -0.53 -19.89
C THR A 24 22.50 -1.96 -20.30
N TYR A 25 22.26 -2.80 -19.30
CA TYR A 25 21.85 -4.19 -19.49
C TYR A 25 20.39 -4.33 -19.06
N HIS A 26 19.66 -5.18 -19.78
CA HIS A 26 18.25 -5.44 -19.53
C HIS A 26 18.08 -6.93 -19.26
N TRP A 27 17.23 -7.24 -18.27
CA TRP A 27 16.89 -8.60 -17.90
C TRP A 27 15.37 -8.74 -17.86
N ASN A 28 14.88 -9.82 -18.47
CA ASN A 28 13.50 -10.25 -18.28
C ASN A 28 13.45 -11.05 -16.98
N ILE A 29 12.72 -10.52 -16.01
CA ILE A 29 12.60 -11.10 -14.68
C ILE A 29 11.13 -11.39 -14.42
N THR A 30 10.86 -12.63 -14.03
CA THR A 30 9.52 -13.06 -13.61
C THR A 30 9.55 -13.29 -12.10
N ALA A 31 8.78 -12.51 -11.35
CA ALA A 31 8.62 -12.71 -9.92
C ALA A 31 7.78 -13.97 -9.66
N VAL A 32 8.21 -14.79 -8.70
CA VAL A 32 7.51 -16.03 -8.32
C VAL A 32 6.76 -15.88 -7.02
N LYS A 33 7.21 -14.98 -6.13
CA LYS A 33 6.57 -14.70 -4.85
C LYS A 33 5.91 -13.32 -4.83
N LEU A 34 4.87 -13.17 -4.02
CA LEU A 34 4.24 -11.89 -3.74
C LEU A 34 4.96 -11.16 -2.60
N GLY A 35 4.78 -9.84 -2.51
CA GLY A 35 5.35 -9.02 -1.44
C GLY A 35 6.64 -8.30 -1.85
N HIS A 36 7.41 -7.86 -0.86
CA HIS A 36 8.66 -7.13 -1.11
C HIS A 36 9.78 -8.11 -1.46
N ILE A 37 10.32 -7.98 -2.68
CA ILE A 37 11.47 -8.75 -3.16
C ILE A 37 12.66 -7.82 -3.33
N ASN A 38 13.83 -8.24 -2.85
CA ASN A 38 15.07 -7.49 -3.01
C ASN A 38 15.79 -7.91 -4.29
N PHE A 39 15.94 -6.96 -5.22
CA PHE A 39 16.79 -7.14 -6.39
C PHE A 39 18.20 -6.65 -6.10
N THR A 40 19.18 -7.53 -6.22
CA THR A 40 20.60 -7.23 -6.01
C THR A 40 21.33 -7.26 -7.35
N ILE A 41 21.91 -6.12 -7.73
CA ILE A 41 22.74 -5.98 -8.93
C ILE A 41 24.15 -5.67 -8.46
N SER A 42 25.12 -6.48 -8.88
CA SER A 42 26.53 -6.25 -8.58
C SER A 42 27.31 -6.10 -9.87
N THR A 43 28.08 -5.03 -9.97
CA THR A 43 29.00 -4.78 -11.08
C THR A 43 30.42 -4.86 -10.57
N LYS A 44 31.31 -5.46 -11.36
CA LYS A 44 32.72 -5.62 -10.99
C LYS A 44 33.59 -5.41 -12.21
N ILE A 45 34.67 -4.64 -12.04
CA ILE A 45 35.71 -4.53 -13.04
C ILE A 45 36.56 -5.81 -12.99
N LEU A 46 36.49 -6.58 -14.06
CA LEU A 46 37.28 -7.80 -14.24
C LEU A 46 38.73 -7.43 -14.56
N ASP A 47 39.67 -8.15 -13.96
CA ASP A 47 41.07 -8.06 -14.34
C ASP A 47 41.29 -9.09 -15.47
N SER A 48 41.11 -8.64 -16.71
CA SER A 48 41.25 -9.46 -17.91
C SER A 48 42.50 -9.07 -18.69
N ASN A 49 43.13 -10.08 -19.29
CA ASN A 49 44.23 -9.89 -20.23
C ASN A 49 43.76 -9.62 -21.67
N GLU A 50 42.45 -9.74 -21.93
CA GLU A 50 41.88 -9.41 -23.23
C GLU A 50 41.89 -7.88 -23.46
N PRO A 51 42.46 -7.41 -24.59
CA PRO A 51 42.51 -5.99 -24.87
C PRO A 51 41.11 -5.47 -25.18
N CYS A 52 40.75 -4.41 -24.48
CA CYS A 52 39.50 -3.70 -24.64
C CYS A 52 39.77 -2.46 -25.50
N GLY A 53 39.28 -2.44 -26.75
CA GLY A 53 39.61 -1.35 -27.69
C GLY A 53 41.11 -1.24 -28.01
N GLY A 54 41.85 -2.34 -27.93
CA GLY A 54 43.30 -2.39 -28.21
C GLY A 54 44.20 -2.07 -27.01
N GLN A 55 43.66 -1.76 -25.83
CA GLN A 55 44.43 -1.48 -24.60
C GLN A 55 44.02 -2.40 -23.45
N LYS A 56 44.92 -2.60 -22.48
CA LYS A 56 44.59 -3.34 -21.25
C LYS A 56 43.66 -2.47 -20.38
N GLY A 57 42.59 -3.08 -19.87
CA GLY A 57 41.65 -2.39 -18.98
C GLY A 57 42.30 -1.93 -17.68
N PHE A 58 41.90 -0.75 -17.20
CA PHE A 58 42.35 -0.21 -15.91
C PHE A 58 41.53 -0.80 -14.76
N VAL A 59 42.21 -1.26 -13.70
CA VAL A 59 41.57 -1.81 -12.49
C VAL A 59 42.00 -0.98 -11.27
N PRO A 60 41.09 -0.20 -10.65
CA PRO A 60 41.43 0.60 -9.48
C PRO A 60 41.54 -0.26 -8.19
N GLN A 61 42.39 0.18 -7.26
CA GLN A 61 42.57 -0.46 -5.95
C GLN A 61 41.35 -0.29 -5.01
N LYS A 62 40.57 0.78 -5.20
CA LYS A 62 39.32 1.08 -4.48
C LYS A 62 38.21 1.35 -5.48
N GLY A 63 36.97 0.97 -5.16
CA GLY A 63 35.82 1.17 -6.07
C GLY A 63 35.78 0.19 -7.25
N ARG A 64 36.42 -0.98 -7.13
CA ARG A 64 36.44 -2.01 -8.18
C ARG A 64 35.07 -2.66 -8.42
N SER A 65 34.21 -2.66 -7.40
CA SER A 65 32.88 -3.25 -7.46
C SER A 65 31.89 -2.32 -6.80
N ASP A 66 30.68 -2.29 -7.36
CA ASP A 66 29.53 -1.62 -6.79
C ASP A 66 28.37 -2.60 -6.71
N THR A 67 27.52 -2.47 -5.70
CA THR A 67 26.38 -3.35 -5.49
C THR A 67 25.18 -2.54 -5.04
N LEU A 68 24.11 -2.61 -5.84
CA LEU A 68 22.85 -1.96 -5.57
C LEU A 68 21.82 -3.00 -5.14
N ILE A 69 21.12 -2.73 -4.04
CA ILE A 69 19.98 -3.52 -3.58
C ILE A 69 18.74 -2.63 -3.61
N LYS A 70 17.72 -3.04 -4.37
CA LYS A 70 16.46 -2.30 -4.47
C LYS A 70 15.26 -3.21 -4.17
N PRO A 71 14.44 -2.90 -3.15
CA PRO A 71 13.21 -3.62 -2.88
C PRO A 71 12.13 -3.23 -3.91
N VAL A 72 11.38 -4.21 -4.39
CA VAL A 72 10.23 -4.03 -5.28
C VAL A 72 9.03 -4.78 -4.70
N LEU A 73 7.88 -4.12 -4.64
CA LEU A 73 6.62 -4.71 -4.19
C LEU A 73 5.94 -5.44 -5.35
N VAL A 74 5.88 -6.76 -5.28
CA VAL A 74 5.14 -7.62 -6.20
C VAL A 74 3.72 -7.80 -5.69
N LYS A 75 2.76 -7.49 -6.57
CA LYS A 75 1.32 -7.65 -6.31
C LYS A 75 0.79 -8.89 -7.04
N PRO A 76 -0.26 -9.53 -6.52
CA PRO A 76 -0.94 -10.61 -7.23
C PRO A 76 -1.49 -10.11 -8.57
N GLU A 77 -1.54 -11.01 -9.54
CA GLU A 77 -2.18 -10.80 -10.82
C GLU A 77 -3.71 -10.91 -10.74
N GLY A 78 -4.40 -10.54 -11.81
CA GLY A 78 -5.85 -10.63 -11.91
C GLY A 78 -6.61 -9.43 -11.33
N VAL A 79 -7.91 -9.63 -11.08
CA VAL A 79 -8.83 -8.60 -10.58
C VAL A 79 -9.15 -8.88 -9.12
N LEU A 80 -8.96 -7.89 -8.26
CA LEU A 80 -9.30 -8.00 -6.84
C LEU A 80 -10.82 -8.13 -6.67
N VAL A 81 -11.25 -9.20 -6.01
CA VAL A 81 -12.64 -9.41 -5.59
C VAL A 81 -12.71 -9.31 -4.07
N GLU A 82 -13.46 -8.33 -3.58
CA GLU A 82 -13.68 -8.12 -2.14
C GLU A 82 -15.12 -8.53 -1.77
N LYS A 83 -15.24 -9.28 -0.67
CA LYS A 83 -16.53 -9.64 -0.06
C LYS A 83 -16.54 -9.15 1.37
N THR A 84 -17.56 -8.37 1.72
CA THR A 84 -17.71 -7.81 3.07
C THR A 84 -18.89 -8.47 3.77
N HIS A 85 -18.66 -8.88 5.01
CA HIS A 85 -19.73 -9.31 5.93
C HIS A 85 -19.75 -8.37 7.13
N SER A 86 -20.93 -7.90 7.51
CA SER A 86 -21.10 -6.98 8.62
C SER A 86 -22.26 -7.45 9.50
N SER A 87 -22.02 -7.49 10.81
CA SER A 87 -23.03 -7.88 11.80
C SER A 87 -22.93 -7.04 13.07
N LEU A 88 -24.06 -6.90 13.75
CA LEU A 88 -24.19 -6.20 15.02
C LEU A 88 -24.54 -7.21 16.12
N LEU A 89 -23.64 -7.37 17.09
CA LEU A 89 -23.87 -8.22 18.26
C LEU A 89 -24.17 -7.35 19.50
N CYS A 90 -25.38 -7.52 20.07
CA CYS A 90 -25.80 -6.83 21.30
C CYS A 90 -25.98 -7.83 22.45
N PRO A 91 -24.89 -8.22 23.15
CA PRO A 91 -24.96 -9.13 24.29
C PRO A 91 -25.61 -8.41 25.50
N LYS A 92 -26.94 -8.46 25.63
CA LYS A 92 -27.69 -7.90 26.78
C LYS A 92 -27.44 -8.72 28.07
N GLY A 93 -26.19 -8.82 28.51
CA GLY A 93 -25.75 -9.64 29.65
C GLY A 93 -25.64 -11.15 29.36
N LYS A 94 -25.77 -11.56 28.09
CA LYS A 94 -25.60 -12.95 27.64
C LYS A 94 -24.48 -13.03 26.61
N VAL A 95 -23.81 -14.18 26.51
CA VAL A 95 -22.81 -14.42 25.46
C VAL A 95 -23.52 -14.45 24.10
N ALA A 96 -23.05 -13.63 23.16
CA ALA A 96 -23.48 -13.62 21.76
C ALA A 96 -22.29 -14.02 20.88
N SER A 97 -22.53 -14.87 19.89
CA SER A 97 -21.52 -15.32 18.94
C SER A 97 -22.14 -15.47 17.55
N GLU A 98 -21.32 -15.25 16.52
CA GLU A 98 -21.69 -15.43 15.13
C GLU A 98 -20.50 -16.06 14.39
N SER A 99 -20.81 -16.97 13.47
CA SER A 99 -19.82 -17.61 12.60
C SER A 99 -19.93 -17.04 11.19
N VAL A 100 -18.80 -16.67 10.60
CA VAL A 100 -18.72 -16.17 9.22
C VAL A 100 -17.95 -17.19 8.39
N SER A 101 -18.54 -17.66 7.28
CA SER A 101 -17.85 -18.49 6.29
C SER A 101 -17.09 -17.61 5.30
N LEU A 102 -15.82 -17.92 5.06
CA LEU A 102 -14.99 -17.21 4.09
C LEU A 102 -14.94 -18.02 2.78
N ASP A 103 -15.94 -17.81 1.93
CA ASP A 103 -16.06 -18.53 0.66
C ASP A 103 -15.23 -17.85 -0.44
N LEU A 104 -14.14 -18.50 -0.81
CA LEU A 104 -13.22 -18.07 -1.85
C LEU A 104 -13.74 -18.47 -3.25
N PRO A 105 -13.51 -17.64 -4.29
CA PRO A 105 -13.81 -18.03 -5.66
C PRO A 105 -12.91 -19.20 -6.12
N VAL A 106 -13.30 -19.87 -7.20
CA VAL A 106 -12.57 -21.06 -7.71
C VAL A 106 -11.19 -20.67 -8.27
N ASP A 107 -11.09 -19.51 -8.92
CA ASP A 107 -9.89 -19.04 -9.63
C ASP A 107 -9.04 -18.10 -8.77
N VAL A 108 -8.68 -18.52 -7.56
CA VAL A 108 -7.87 -17.71 -6.64
C VAL A 108 -6.38 -17.83 -6.96
N VAL A 109 -5.73 -16.68 -7.13
CA VAL A 109 -4.27 -16.60 -7.23
C VAL A 109 -3.67 -16.97 -5.87
N PRO A 110 -2.69 -17.89 -5.80
CA PRO A 110 -2.02 -18.25 -4.55
C PRO A 110 -1.48 -17.03 -3.80
N ASP A 111 -1.57 -17.05 -2.47
CA ASP A 111 -1.10 -15.97 -1.57
C ASP A 111 -1.75 -14.59 -1.79
N SER A 112 -2.77 -14.48 -2.64
CA SER A 112 -3.50 -13.22 -2.87
C SER A 112 -4.57 -12.92 -1.81
N THR A 113 -5.03 -13.96 -1.11
CA THR A 113 -6.16 -13.89 -0.16
C THR A 113 -5.77 -13.13 1.10
N LYS A 114 -6.60 -12.16 1.48
CA LYS A 114 -6.47 -11.42 2.73
C LYS A 114 -7.84 -11.28 3.37
N ALA A 115 -7.89 -11.45 4.69
CA ALA A 115 -9.09 -11.23 5.48
C ALA A 115 -8.78 -10.22 6.58
N TYR A 116 -9.67 -9.24 6.73
CA TYR A 116 -9.58 -8.21 7.76
C TYR A 116 -10.83 -8.27 8.60
N VAL A 117 -10.65 -8.20 9.93
CA VAL A 117 -11.77 -8.12 10.88
C VAL A 117 -11.63 -6.80 11.63
N THR A 118 -12.69 -6.02 11.61
CA THR A 118 -12.77 -4.75 12.35
C THR A 118 -13.94 -4.83 13.30
N VAL A 119 -13.70 -4.53 14.57
CA VAL A 119 -14.73 -4.50 15.62
C VAL A 119 -14.93 -3.06 16.04
N LEU A 120 -16.17 -2.59 15.91
CA LEU A 120 -16.57 -1.25 16.33
C LEU A 120 -17.56 -1.39 17.49
N GLY A 121 -17.31 -0.68 18.60
CA GLY A 121 -18.25 -0.60 19.71
C GLY A 121 -19.40 0.37 19.47
N ASP A 122 -19.22 1.26 18.49
CA ASP A 122 -20.15 2.31 18.14
C ASP A 122 -20.14 2.51 16.61
N ILE A 123 -21.33 2.46 15.99
CA ILE A 123 -21.53 2.67 14.56
C ILE A 123 -21.09 4.07 14.09
N MET A 124 -21.18 5.07 14.96
CA MET A 124 -20.76 6.45 14.72
C MET A 124 -19.36 6.72 15.26
N GLY A 125 -18.75 5.76 15.97
CA GLY A 125 -17.46 5.95 16.65
C GLY A 125 -16.35 6.42 15.72
N THR A 126 -16.22 5.81 14.53
CA THR A 126 -15.20 6.22 13.53
C THR A 126 -15.47 7.60 12.94
N ALA A 127 -16.75 7.95 12.75
CA ALA A 127 -17.13 9.28 12.28
C ALA A 127 -16.74 10.32 13.35
N LEU A 128 -17.07 10.06 14.62
CA LEU A 128 -16.79 10.96 15.72
C LEU A 128 -15.29 11.14 16.04
N GLN A 129 -14.42 10.17 15.70
CA GLN A 129 -12.97 10.37 15.82
C GLN A 129 -12.45 11.55 14.99
N ASN A 130 -13.14 11.89 13.90
CA ASN A 130 -12.83 13.04 13.04
C ASN A 130 -13.93 14.12 13.13
N LEU A 131 -14.38 14.43 14.35
CA LEU A 131 -15.38 15.48 14.61
C LEU A 131 -15.05 16.82 13.95
N ASP A 132 -13.78 17.21 13.90
CA ASP A 132 -13.34 18.46 13.24
C ASP A 132 -13.51 18.41 11.70
N GLY A 133 -13.51 17.21 11.13
CA GLY A 133 -13.80 16.98 9.70
C GLY A 133 -15.30 16.94 9.37
N LEU A 134 -16.14 16.61 10.35
CA LEU A 134 -17.60 16.50 10.19
C LEU A 134 -18.34 17.80 10.56
N VAL A 135 -17.80 18.55 11.52
CA VAL A 135 -18.37 19.81 11.99
C VAL A 135 -17.56 20.95 11.36
N GLN A 136 -17.87 21.25 10.11
CA GLN A 136 -17.19 22.27 9.31
C GLN A 136 -18.15 23.40 8.95
N MET A 137 -17.61 24.61 8.81
CA MET A 137 -18.37 25.76 8.34
C MET A 137 -18.90 25.49 6.91
N PRO A 138 -20.22 25.49 6.68
CA PRO A 138 -20.79 25.32 5.36
C PRO A 138 -20.35 26.46 4.42
N SER A 139 -19.97 26.13 3.18
CA SER A 139 -19.61 27.11 2.16
C SER A 139 -20.00 26.62 0.78
N GLY A 140 -20.34 27.55 -0.13
CA GLY A 140 -20.69 27.26 -1.52
C GLY A 140 -22.17 27.45 -1.89
N CYS A 141 -22.58 26.89 -3.03
CA CYS A 141 -23.96 26.90 -3.52
C CYS A 141 -24.87 25.99 -2.66
N GLY A 142 -26.20 26.14 -2.79
CA GLY A 142 -27.18 25.49 -1.92
C GLY A 142 -26.99 23.98 -1.72
N GLU A 143 -26.69 23.22 -2.79
CA GLU A 143 -26.42 21.78 -2.70
C GLU A 143 -25.14 21.47 -1.92
N GLN A 144 -24.07 22.23 -2.13
CA GLN A 144 -22.79 22.03 -1.42
C GLN A 144 -22.92 22.44 0.05
N ASN A 145 -23.71 23.48 0.32
CA ASN A 145 -23.99 23.95 1.67
C ASN A 145 -24.74 22.88 2.49
N MET A 146 -25.73 22.22 1.89
CA MET A 146 -26.49 21.15 2.54
C MET A 146 -25.66 19.90 2.85
N VAL A 147 -24.66 19.58 2.03
CA VAL A 147 -23.74 18.44 2.28
C VAL A 147 -22.93 18.63 3.55
N LEU A 148 -22.57 19.87 3.90
CA LEU A 148 -21.84 20.18 5.13
C LEU A 148 -22.78 20.45 6.32
N PHE A 149 -23.96 21.00 6.08
CA PHE A 149 -24.91 21.35 7.13
C PHE A 149 -25.62 20.13 7.76
N ALA A 150 -26.11 19.19 6.95
CA ALA A 150 -26.89 18.06 7.45
C ALA A 150 -26.10 17.16 8.44
N PRO A 151 -24.81 16.83 8.19
CA PRO A 151 -24.01 16.07 9.14
C PRO A 151 -23.90 16.72 10.53
N ILE A 152 -23.83 18.05 10.63
CA ILE A 152 -23.72 18.77 11.90
C ILE A 152 -24.93 18.47 12.80
N ILE A 153 -26.15 18.53 12.25
CA ILE A 153 -27.38 18.25 12.99
C ILE A 153 -27.42 16.79 13.47
N TYR A 154 -27.09 15.82 12.60
CA TYR A 154 -27.12 14.41 12.98
C TYR A 154 -26.05 14.04 14.00
N VAL A 155 -24.85 14.64 13.91
CA VAL A 155 -23.79 14.47 14.91
C VAL A 155 -24.21 15.04 16.26
N LEU A 156 -24.80 16.24 16.30
CA LEU A 156 -25.32 16.82 17.53
C LEU A 156 -26.41 15.96 18.17
N GLN A 157 -27.39 15.52 17.38
CA GLN A 157 -28.46 14.62 17.85
C GLN A 157 -27.90 13.31 18.39
N TYR A 158 -26.91 12.73 17.72
CA TYR A 158 -26.26 11.52 18.18
C TYR A 158 -25.55 11.72 19.52
N LEU A 159 -24.70 12.75 19.63
CA LEU A 159 -23.94 13.04 20.85
C LEU A 159 -24.86 13.38 22.03
N GLU A 160 -25.97 14.09 21.78
CA GLU A 160 -26.98 14.38 22.80
C GLU A 160 -27.63 13.08 23.32
N LYS A 161 -28.05 12.17 22.42
CA LYS A 161 -28.66 10.89 22.80
C LYS A 161 -27.68 9.92 23.44
N ALA A 162 -26.42 9.95 23.03
CA ALA A 162 -25.35 9.15 23.61
C ALA A 162 -24.85 9.69 24.96
N GLY A 163 -25.24 10.92 25.34
CA GLY A 163 -24.75 11.59 26.55
C GLY A 163 -23.28 12.01 26.46
N LEU A 164 -22.75 12.14 25.24
CA LEU A 164 -21.36 12.51 24.94
C LEU A 164 -21.20 13.97 24.51
N LEU A 165 -22.29 14.74 24.48
CA LEU A 165 -22.27 16.15 24.07
C LEU A 165 -21.61 17.03 25.14
N THR A 166 -20.55 17.73 24.74
CA THR A 166 -19.91 18.78 25.56
C THR A 166 -20.38 20.17 25.12
N GLU A 167 -20.37 21.15 26.03
CA GLU A 167 -20.73 22.53 25.71
C GLU A 167 -19.79 23.18 24.67
N GLU A 168 -18.53 22.74 24.61
CA GLU A 168 -17.59 23.16 23.56
C GLU A 168 -18.03 22.69 22.16
N ILE A 169 -18.37 21.41 22.01
CA ILE A 169 -18.86 20.87 20.73
C ILE A 169 -20.18 21.51 20.34
N ARG A 170 -21.08 21.69 21.32
CA ARG A 170 -22.38 22.33 21.12
C ARG A 170 -22.24 23.77 20.64
N SER A 171 -21.46 24.59 21.34
CA SER A 171 -21.27 26.00 20.98
C SER A 171 -20.62 26.16 19.61
N ARG A 172 -19.63 25.32 19.28
CA ARG A 172 -18.98 25.31 17.96
C ARG A 172 -19.94 24.91 16.85
N ALA A 173 -20.71 23.85 17.04
CA ALA A 173 -21.66 23.37 16.05
C ALA A 173 -22.82 24.37 15.84
N VAL A 174 -23.36 24.94 16.92
CA VAL A 174 -24.37 26.01 16.85
C VAL A 174 -23.82 27.26 16.15
N GLY A 175 -22.53 27.57 16.30
CA GLY A 175 -21.88 28.65 15.56
C GLY A 175 -21.76 28.41 14.05
N PHE A 176 -21.97 27.17 13.58
CA PHE A 176 -21.99 26.81 12.16
C PHE A 176 -23.41 26.63 11.58
N LEU A 177 -24.45 26.69 12.43
CA LEU A 177 -25.86 26.64 12.06
C LEU A 177 -26.42 28.06 11.87
#